data_AF-A0A6P5YHQ0-F1
#
_entry.id   AF-A0A6P5YHQ0-F1
#
_cell.length_a   1.000
_cell.length_b   1.000
_cell.length_c   1.000
_cell.angle_alpha   90.00
_cell.angle_beta   90.00
_cell.angle_gamma   90.00
#
_symmetry.space_group_name_H-M   'P 1'
#
loop_
_entity.id
_entity.type
_entity.pdbx_description
1 polymer ?
#
loop_
_entity_poly.entity_id
_entity_poly.type
_entity_poly.pdbx_seq_one_letter_code
_entity_poly.pdbx_strand_id
1 'polypeptide(L)'
;MHRFQGNIWDYDSKPQVMQVLGYLLAVKDRIPEITEARNIELGLGLQLCFMQPSKYKFEHSRFCFGRLEFVGQKIQDLVMAERLLMKHLDAPGRWLQEKHRRVLMNKFCGRYLREKYLHRFIIYSEQVQDAFEHNRRRNPATTAVQQSLHGLSYTVYGKPDVRRLMFEVFYFEQIQPKSV
;
A
#
# COMPACT_ATOMS: atom_id res chain seq x y z
N MET A 1 8.27 4.81 21.62
CA MET A 1 7.69 3.86 20.64
C MET A 1 6.90 2.70 21.28
N HIS A 2 6.91 2.52 22.61
CA HIS A 2 6.17 1.43 23.30
C HIS A 2 4.67 1.33 23.00
N ARG A 3 4.01 2.40 22.56
CA ARG A 3 2.57 2.38 22.25
C ARG A 3 2.22 1.52 21.01
N PHE A 4 3.15 1.37 20.07
CA PHE A 4 2.91 0.66 18.80
C PHE A 4 3.57 -0.72 18.75
N GLN A 5 4.25 -1.15 19.81
CA GLN A 5 4.84 -2.48 19.90
C GLN A 5 4.09 -3.29 20.96
N GLY A 6 3.84 -4.57 20.69
CA GLY A 6 3.16 -5.46 21.64
C GLY A 6 1.69 -5.14 21.89
N ASN A 7 1.03 -4.45 20.95
CA ASN A 7 -0.43 -4.28 20.97
C ASN A 7 -1.14 -5.44 20.26
N ILE A 8 -2.47 -5.54 20.40
CA ILE A 8 -3.28 -6.61 19.79
C ILE A 8 -3.07 -6.69 18.28
N TRP A 9 -2.96 -5.54 17.60
CA TRP A 9 -2.73 -5.51 16.15
C TRP A 9 -1.38 -6.14 15.77
N ASP A 10 -0.35 -5.91 16.58
CA ASP A 10 1.00 -6.43 16.41
C ASP A 10 1.06 -7.96 16.50
N TYR A 11 0.24 -8.57 17.36
CA TYR A 11 0.17 -10.02 17.55
C TYR A 11 -0.79 -10.70 16.55
N ASP A 12 -1.98 -10.15 16.33
CA ASP A 12 -3.02 -10.84 15.57
C ASP A 12 -3.03 -10.45 14.09
N SER A 13 -2.96 -9.15 13.81
CA SER A 13 -3.20 -8.60 12.46
C SER A 13 -1.92 -8.56 11.64
N LYS A 14 -0.80 -8.12 12.23
CA LYS A 14 0.48 -7.96 11.53
C LYS A 14 0.93 -9.26 10.84
N PRO A 15 0.93 -10.45 11.48
CA PRO A 15 1.39 -11.67 10.82
C PRO A 15 0.54 -12.03 9.59
N GLN A 16 -0.78 -11.86 9.69
CA GLN A 16 -1.71 -12.12 8.58
C GLN A 16 -1.47 -11.16 7.42
N VAL A 17 -1.30 -9.86 7.71
CA VAL A 17 -0.98 -8.84 6.71
C VAL A 17 0.35 -9.15 6.03
N MET A 18 1.39 -9.47 6.80
CA MET A 18 2.71 -9.82 6.26
C MET A 18 2.64 -11.04 5.36
N GLN A 19 1.93 -12.09 5.78
CA GLN A 19 1.72 -13.29 4.97
C GLN A 19 1.02 -12.98 3.65
N VAL A 20 -0.08 -12.22 3.68
CA VAL A 20 -0.88 -11.88 2.49
C VAL A 20 -0.11 -10.99 1.50
N LEU A 21 0.78 -10.13 2.01
CA LEU A 21 1.65 -9.25 1.21
C LEU A 21 2.97 -9.93 0.79
N GLY A 22 3.27 -11.13 1.31
CA GLY A 22 4.48 -11.88 1.00
C GLY A 22 5.76 -11.32 1.66
N TYR A 23 5.65 -10.72 2.84
CA TYR A 23 6.78 -10.26 3.64
C TYR A 23 7.19 -11.29 4.71
N LEU A 24 8.44 -11.35 5.16
CA LEU A 24 9.60 -10.54 4.74
C LEU A 24 10.16 -10.98 3.39
N LEU A 25 10.69 -10.03 2.63
CA LEU A 25 11.44 -10.37 1.41
C LEU A 25 12.82 -10.92 1.77
N ALA A 26 13.32 -11.89 1.00
CA ALA A 26 14.64 -12.48 1.14
C ALA A 26 15.77 -11.55 0.65
N VAL A 27 15.80 -10.31 1.13
CA VAL A 27 16.82 -9.31 0.84
C VAL A 27 17.81 -9.25 1.99
N LYS A 28 19.10 -9.47 1.72
CA LYS A 28 20.16 -9.35 2.71
C LYS A 28 20.94 -8.06 2.47
N ASP A 29 20.97 -7.19 3.48
CA ASP A 29 21.88 -6.05 3.45
C ASP A 29 23.31 -6.52 3.73
N ARG A 30 24.27 -5.68 3.37
CA ARG A 30 25.69 -5.95 3.68
C ARG A 30 25.96 -5.99 5.19
N ILE A 31 25.15 -5.26 5.96
CA ILE A 31 25.29 -5.06 7.40
C ILE A 31 24.02 -5.67 8.07
N PRO A 32 24.16 -6.70 8.93
CA PRO A 32 23.02 -7.37 9.56
C PRO A 32 22.10 -6.43 10.35
N GLU A 33 22.67 -5.44 11.02
CA GLU A 33 21.96 -4.45 11.82
C GLU A 33 21.00 -3.60 10.97
N ILE A 34 21.36 -3.34 9.71
CA ILE A 34 20.49 -2.63 8.76
C ILE A 34 19.30 -3.52 8.37
N THR A 35 19.53 -4.83 8.19
CA THR A 35 18.44 -5.77 7.92
C THR A 35 17.47 -5.85 9.09
N GLU A 36 17.97 -5.86 10.33
CA GLU A 36 17.13 -5.82 11.53
C GLU A 36 16.31 -4.53 11.61
N ALA A 37 16.98 -3.37 11.45
CA ALA A 37 16.31 -2.07 11.46
C ALA A 37 15.20 -1.99 10.41
N ARG A 38 15.46 -2.44 9.19
CA ARG A 38 14.48 -2.49 8.11
C ARG A 38 13.27 -3.37 8.45
N ASN A 39 13.49 -4.52 9.08
CA ASN A 39 12.40 -5.42 9.46
C ASN A 39 11.52 -4.80 10.56
N ILE A 40 12.12 -4.06 11.50
CA ILE A 40 11.41 -3.28 12.51
C ILE A 40 10.60 -2.15 11.85
N GLU A 41 11.21 -1.41 10.94
CA GLU A 41 10.57 -0.33 10.18
C GLU A 41 9.38 -0.84 9.36
N LEU A 42 9.52 -2.01 8.73
CA LEU A 42 8.42 -2.64 8.01
C LEU A 42 7.25 -2.96 8.93
N GLY A 43 7.49 -3.60 10.08
CA GLY A 43 6.45 -3.96 11.02
C GLY A 43 5.68 -2.75 11.56
N LEU A 44 6.42 -1.73 12.02
CA LEU A 44 5.84 -0.48 12.51
C LEU A 44 5.11 0.28 11.39
N GLY A 45 5.72 0.32 10.21
CA GLY A 45 5.16 0.97 9.03
C GLY A 45 3.85 0.32 8.59
N LEU A 46 3.76 -1.01 8.62
CA LEU A 46 2.52 -1.73 8.30
C LEU A 46 1.40 -1.32 9.26
N GLN A 47 1.68 -1.23 10.56
CA GLN A 47 0.67 -0.74 11.51
C GLN A 47 0.19 0.67 11.17
N LEU A 48 1.12 1.58 10.85
CA LEU A 48 0.78 2.96 10.45
C LEU A 48 -0.04 3.01 9.17
N CYS A 49 0.25 2.14 8.18
CA CYS A 49 -0.49 2.05 6.93
C CYS A 49 -1.98 1.75 7.14
N PHE A 50 -2.31 0.93 8.14
CA PHE A 50 -3.71 0.57 8.46
C PHE A 50 -4.37 1.53 9.46
N MET A 51 -3.63 2.51 9.98
CA MET A 51 -4.13 3.45 10.98
C MET A 51 -4.80 4.66 10.32
N GLN A 52 -6.13 4.67 10.32
CA GLN A 52 -6.89 5.74 9.71
C GLN A 52 -6.83 7.02 10.57
N PRO A 53 -6.71 8.22 9.95
CA PRO A 53 -6.54 9.46 10.69
C PRO A 53 -7.52 9.68 11.84
N SER A 54 -8.79 9.28 11.74
CA SER A 54 -9.79 9.42 12.81
C SER A 54 -9.36 8.85 14.16
N LYS A 55 -8.52 7.80 14.20
CA LYS A 55 -8.11 7.17 15.46
C LYS A 55 -7.28 8.12 16.33
N TYR A 56 -6.37 8.87 15.73
CA TYR A 56 -5.40 9.72 16.43
C TYR A 56 -5.26 11.13 15.84
N LYS A 57 -6.20 11.60 15.01
CA LYS A 57 -6.10 12.85 14.23
C LYS A 57 -5.74 14.04 15.08
N PHE A 58 -6.27 14.09 16.31
CA PHE A 58 -6.11 15.18 17.25
C PHE A 58 -4.91 15.02 18.19
N GLU A 59 -4.26 13.85 18.22
CA GLU A 59 -3.05 13.65 19.01
C GLU A 59 -1.81 14.08 18.22
N HIS A 60 -1.61 13.50 17.03
CA HIS A 60 -0.50 13.89 16.15
C HIS A 60 -0.64 13.31 14.74
N SER A 61 -0.32 14.11 13.72
CA SER A 61 -0.21 13.69 12.31
C SER A 61 0.82 12.59 12.04
N ARG A 62 1.63 12.20 13.05
CA ARG A 62 2.61 11.11 12.96
C ARG A 62 1.97 9.73 13.10
N PHE A 63 0.77 9.64 13.69
CA PHE A 63 0.12 8.39 14.03
C PHE A 63 -0.98 8.03 13.02
N CYS A 64 -0.68 8.11 11.73
CA CYS A 64 -1.58 7.69 10.67
C CYS A 64 -0.84 7.46 9.34
N PHE A 65 -1.54 6.88 8.39
CA PHE A 65 -1.00 6.59 7.06
C PHE A 65 -0.69 7.81 6.19
N GLY A 66 -1.07 9.04 6.58
CA GLY A 66 -1.12 10.19 5.65
C GLY A 66 0.21 10.54 4.96
N ARG A 67 1.35 10.39 5.66
CA ARG A 67 2.67 10.63 5.04
C ARG A 67 3.05 9.54 4.04
N LEU A 68 2.78 8.29 4.39
CA LEU A 68 3.04 7.14 3.52
C LEU A 68 2.08 7.13 2.33
N GLU A 69 0.83 7.55 2.52
CA GLU A 69 -0.15 7.75 1.46
C GLU A 69 0.38 8.74 0.42
N PHE A 70 0.89 9.89 0.84
CA PHE A 70 1.48 10.88 -0.06
C PHE A 70 2.64 10.31 -0.88
N VAL A 71 3.59 9.63 -0.23
CA VAL A 71 4.72 8.96 -0.93
C VAL A 71 4.19 7.92 -1.91
N GLY A 72 3.22 7.13 -1.46
CA GLY A 72 2.51 6.11 -2.22
C GLY A 72 1.90 6.63 -3.52
N GLN A 73 1.16 7.73 -3.45
CA GLN A 73 0.57 8.38 -4.62
C GLN A 73 1.64 8.75 -5.65
N LYS A 74 2.75 9.35 -5.22
CA LYS A 74 3.83 9.77 -6.11
C LYS A 74 4.58 8.60 -6.73
N ILE A 75 4.86 7.55 -5.95
CA ILE A 75 5.58 6.39 -6.49
C ILE A 75 4.69 5.57 -7.44
N GLN A 76 3.38 5.50 -7.20
CA GLN A 76 2.43 4.90 -8.14
C GLN A 76 2.42 5.64 -9.48
N ASP A 77 2.35 6.97 -9.45
CA ASP A 77 2.40 7.82 -10.64
C ASP A 77 3.66 7.51 -11.46
N LEU A 78 4.81 7.49 -10.80
CA LEU A 78 6.11 7.25 -11.43
C LEU A 78 6.22 5.84 -12.02
N VAL A 79 5.87 4.81 -11.24
CA VAL A 79 5.95 3.40 -11.67
C VAL A 79 5.06 3.17 -12.89
N MET A 80 3.84 3.70 -12.90
CA MET A 80 2.93 3.55 -14.04
C MET A 80 3.37 4.34 -15.27
N ALA A 81 3.86 5.57 -15.10
CA ALA A 81 4.36 6.38 -16.20
C ALA A 81 5.55 5.72 -16.88
N GLU A 82 6.55 5.29 -16.10
CA GLU A 82 7.74 4.60 -16.60
C GLU A 82 7.35 3.33 -17.38
N ARG A 83 6.40 2.55 -16.84
CA ARG A 83 5.93 1.31 -17.49
C ARG A 83 5.21 1.58 -18.81
N LEU A 84 4.34 2.58 -18.85
CA LEU A 84 3.63 3.01 -20.06
C LEU A 84 4.61 3.48 -21.15
N LEU A 85 5.59 4.31 -20.76
CA LEU A 85 6.61 4.83 -21.67
C LEU A 85 7.47 3.71 -22.27
N MET A 86 7.98 2.79 -21.44
CA MET A 86 8.81 1.68 -21.93
C MET A 86 8.04 0.73 -22.86
N LYS A 87 6.73 0.56 -22.65
CA LYS A 87 5.92 -0.38 -23.43
C LYS A 87 5.39 0.22 -24.74
N HIS A 88 5.17 1.52 -24.77
CA HIS A 88 4.56 2.23 -25.89
C HIS A 88 5.43 3.43 -26.27
N LEU A 89 6.70 3.16 -26.63
CA LEU A 89 7.69 4.17 -26.98
C LEU A 89 7.22 5.10 -28.11
N ASP A 90 6.52 4.55 -29.11
CA ASP A 90 6.03 5.30 -30.27
C ASP A 90 4.61 5.88 -30.08
N ALA A 91 4.00 5.70 -28.91
CA ALA A 91 2.64 6.17 -28.70
C ALA A 91 2.55 7.69 -28.54
N PRO A 92 1.48 8.33 -29.05
CA PRO A 92 1.27 9.76 -28.86
C PRO A 92 1.19 10.14 -27.38
N GLY A 93 1.83 11.26 -26.99
CA GLY A 93 1.88 11.72 -25.59
C GLY A 93 0.51 11.92 -24.95
N ARG A 94 -0.47 12.40 -25.71
CA ARG A 94 -1.86 12.55 -25.23
C ARG A 94 -2.49 11.19 -24.89
N TRP A 95 -2.26 10.17 -25.71
CA TRP A 95 -2.77 8.83 -25.47
C TRP A 95 -2.14 8.23 -24.20
N LEU A 96 -0.83 8.39 -24.02
CA LEU A 96 -0.11 7.96 -22.81
C LEU A 96 -0.66 8.63 -21.56
N GLN A 97 -0.89 9.95 -21.61
CA GLN A 97 -1.46 10.70 -20.50
C GLN A 97 -2.87 10.21 -20.15
N GLU A 98 -3.73 10.00 -21.14
CA GLU A 98 -5.10 9.50 -20.92
C GLU A 98 -5.10 8.08 -20.34
N LYS A 99 -4.23 7.20 -20.85
CA LYS A 99 -4.05 5.84 -20.32
C LYS A 99 -3.55 5.86 -18.88
N HIS A 100 -2.52 6.65 -18.59
CA HIS A 100 -1.96 6.82 -17.24
C HIS A 100 -3.03 7.25 -16.24
N ARG A 101 -3.76 8.32 -16.55
CA ARG A 101 -4.86 8.82 -15.69
C ARG A 101 -5.90 7.73 -15.47
N ARG A 102 -6.40 7.08 -16.52
CA ARG A 102 -7.46 6.05 -16.40
C ARG A 102 -7.05 4.87 -15.52
N VAL A 103 -5.78 4.47 -15.56
CA VAL A 103 -5.27 3.35 -14.74
C VAL A 103 -5.15 3.76 -13.28
N LEU A 104 -4.68 4.98 -13.00
CA LEU A 104 -4.47 5.47 -11.64
C LEU A 104 -5.71 6.10 -11.00
N MET A 105 -6.78 6.37 -11.76
CA MET A 105 -8.04 6.82 -11.17
C MET A 105 -8.48 5.85 -10.07
N ASN A 106 -9.00 6.42 -8.97
CA ASN A 106 -9.35 5.80 -7.69
C ASN A 106 -10.14 4.46 -7.73
N LYS A 107 -10.68 4.08 -8.89
CA LYS A 107 -11.43 2.84 -9.11
C LYS A 107 -10.58 1.58 -8.84
N PHE A 108 -9.28 1.62 -9.08
CA PHE A 108 -8.37 0.48 -8.87
C PHE A 108 -7.62 0.53 -7.55
N CYS A 109 -7.40 1.72 -6.99
CA CYS A 109 -6.55 1.92 -5.83
C CYS A 109 -7.12 1.45 -4.50
N GLY A 110 -8.35 0.95 -4.41
CA GLY A 110 -8.84 0.23 -3.22
C GLY A 110 -9.24 -1.22 -3.49
N ARG A 111 -9.13 -1.67 -4.75
CA ARG A 111 -9.57 -3.00 -5.19
C ARG A 111 -8.64 -4.08 -4.65
N TYR A 112 -7.31 -3.87 -4.70
CA TYR A 112 -6.32 -4.81 -4.19
C TYR A 112 -6.57 -5.15 -2.73
N LEU A 113 -6.76 -4.11 -1.90
CA LEU A 113 -7.02 -4.28 -0.47
C LEU A 113 -8.30 -5.07 -0.18
N ARG A 114 -9.30 -4.97 -1.07
CA ARG A 114 -10.55 -5.75 -0.95
C ARG A 114 -10.40 -7.18 -1.44
N GLU A 115 -9.76 -7.39 -2.59
CA GLU A 115 -9.53 -8.73 -3.15
C GLU A 115 -8.67 -9.60 -2.23
N LYS A 116 -7.67 -9.00 -1.57
CA LYS A 116 -6.86 -9.67 -0.54
C LYS A 116 -7.46 -9.64 0.87
N TYR A 117 -8.70 -9.17 0.99
CA TYR A 117 -9.40 -9.05 2.28
C TYR A 117 -8.69 -8.24 3.37
N LEU A 118 -7.69 -7.43 3.01
CA LEU A 118 -6.89 -6.62 3.93
C LEU A 118 -7.68 -5.45 4.54
N HIS A 119 -8.75 -5.00 3.88
CA HIS A 119 -9.60 -3.89 4.35
C HIS A 119 -10.18 -4.11 5.75
N ARG A 120 -10.26 -5.35 6.25
CA ARG A 120 -10.71 -5.68 7.60
C ARG A 120 -9.73 -5.24 8.70
N PHE A 121 -8.46 -5.03 8.37
CA PHE A 121 -7.41 -4.67 9.33
C PHE A 121 -7.28 -3.15 9.52
N ILE A 122 -8.11 -2.35 8.86
CA ILE A 122 -8.08 -0.88 8.98
C ILE A 122 -8.57 -0.50 10.37
N ILE A 123 -7.77 0.30 11.07
CA ILE A 123 -8.06 0.77 12.42
C ILE A 123 -8.75 2.13 12.32
N TYR A 124 -10.02 2.16 12.74
CA TYR A 124 -10.85 3.36 12.82
C TYR A 124 -11.02 3.84 14.26
N SER A 125 -11.40 5.10 14.47
CA SER A 125 -12.01 5.49 15.75
C SER A 125 -13.39 4.85 15.88
N GLU A 126 -13.82 4.59 17.12
CA GLU A 126 -15.12 4.01 17.42
C GLU A 126 -16.28 4.81 16.79
N GLN A 127 -16.13 6.13 16.72
CA GLN A 127 -17.10 7.06 16.16
C GLN A 127 -17.38 6.85 14.66
N VAL A 128 -16.39 6.37 13.90
CA VAL A 128 -16.50 6.24 12.43
C VAL A 128 -16.47 4.79 11.96
N GLN A 129 -16.18 3.85 12.86
CA GLN A 129 -16.01 2.44 12.53
C GLN A 129 -17.24 1.87 11.82
N ASP A 130 -18.43 2.05 12.39
CA ASP A 130 -19.68 1.55 11.80
C ASP A 130 -19.93 2.13 10.40
N ALA A 131 -19.74 3.44 10.22
CA ALA A 131 -19.98 4.10 8.93
C ALA A 131 -19.07 3.54 7.82
N PHE A 132 -17.81 3.24 8.15
CA PHE A 132 -16.83 2.73 7.19
C PHE A 132 -16.92 1.23 6.96
N GLU A 133 -17.32 0.45 7.97
CA GLU A 133 -17.54 -0.99 7.85
C GLU A 133 -18.78 -1.33 7.03
N HIS A 134 -19.83 -0.50 7.07
CA HIS A 134 -21.04 -0.69 6.28
C HIS A 134 -20.88 -0.22 4.82
N ASN A 135 -19.98 0.73 4.54
CA ASN A 135 -19.76 1.29 3.19
C ASN A 135 -18.49 0.75 2.49
N ARG A 136 -18.29 -0.58 2.50
CA ARG A 136 -17.05 -1.23 2.03
C ARG A 136 -16.69 -0.97 0.57
N ARG A 137 -17.68 -0.72 -0.30
CA ARG A 137 -17.45 -0.54 -1.75
C ARG A 137 -16.91 0.84 -2.13
N ARG A 138 -17.22 1.89 -1.35
CA ARG A 138 -16.83 3.28 -1.64
C ARG A 138 -16.02 3.91 -0.51
N ASN A 139 -15.39 3.09 0.33
CA ASN A 139 -14.62 3.56 1.46
C ASN A 139 -13.28 4.19 1.01
N PRO A 140 -13.09 5.52 1.12
CA PRO A 140 -11.87 6.20 0.70
C PRO A 140 -10.64 5.75 1.50
N ALA A 141 -10.82 5.23 2.72
CA ALA A 141 -9.72 4.69 3.52
C ALA A 141 -9.09 3.48 2.84
N THR A 142 -9.86 2.65 2.11
CA THR A 142 -9.27 1.50 1.39
C THR A 142 -8.26 1.94 0.34
N THR A 143 -8.53 3.06 -0.33
CA THR A 143 -7.62 3.66 -1.30
C THR A 143 -6.37 4.23 -0.62
N ALA A 144 -6.58 4.97 0.47
CA ALA A 144 -5.48 5.60 1.19
C ALA A 144 -4.54 4.57 1.85
N VAL A 145 -5.09 3.47 2.39
CA VAL A 145 -4.29 2.36 2.93
C VAL A 145 -3.50 1.65 1.84
N GLN A 146 -4.10 1.40 0.66
CA GLN A 146 -3.36 0.80 -0.43
C GLN A 146 -2.23 1.71 -0.94
N GLN A 147 -2.48 3.02 -1.04
CA GLN A 147 -1.44 4.00 -1.38
C GLN A 147 -0.34 4.00 -0.33
N SER A 148 -0.69 4.00 0.96
CA SER A 148 0.29 4.00 2.04
C SER A 148 1.14 2.73 2.06
N LEU A 149 0.57 1.56 1.73
CA LEU A 149 1.33 0.32 1.56
C LEU A 149 2.38 0.42 0.45
N HIS A 150 2.05 1.05 -0.68
CA HIS A 150 3.05 1.31 -1.73
C HIS A 150 4.10 2.33 -1.27
N GLY A 151 3.70 3.34 -0.50
CA GLY A 151 4.64 4.29 0.10
C GLY A 151 5.62 3.61 1.04
N LEU A 152 5.13 2.72 1.91
CA LEU A 152 5.95 1.93 2.83
C LEU A 152 6.89 0.99 2.07
N SER A 153 6.35 0.26 1.09
CA SER A 153 7.13 -0.62 0.22
C SER A 153 8.29 0.13 -0.43
N TYR A 154 8.05 1.35 -0.91
CA TYR A 154 9.09 2.21 -1.45
C TYR A 154 10.14 2.60 -0.40
N THR A 155 9.73 2.98 0.80
CA THR A 155 10.69 3.41 1.84
C THR A 155 11.54 2.26 2.38
N VAL A 156 11.02 1.03 2.39
CA VAL A 156 11.68 -0.14 2.98
C VAL A 156 12.48 -0.94 1.94
N TYR A 157 11.90 -1.18 0.76
CA TYR A 157 12.46 -2.06 -0.27
C TYR A 157 12.64 -1.38 -1.65
N GLY A 158 12.22 -0.13 -1.78
CA GLY A 158 12.38 0.66 -3.00
C GLY A 158 11.36 0.36 -4.10
N LYS A 159 11.58 0.99 -5.26
CA LYS A 159 10.72 0.90 -6.45
C LYS A 159 10.42 -0.55 -6.92
N PRO A 160 11.35 -1.53 -6.84
CA PRO A 160 11.07 -2.90 -7.27
C PRO A 160 9.91 -3.56 -6.51
N ASP A 161 9.82 -3.34 -5.20
CA ASP A 161 8.77 -3.93 -4.37
C ASP A 161 7.40 -3.26 -4.64
N VAL A 162 7.39 -1.96 -4.91
CA VAL A 162 6.17 -1.27 -5.35
C VAL A 162 5.62 -1.88 -6.63
N ARG A 163 6.49 -2.18 -7.60
CA ARG A 163 6.08 -2.86 -8.84
C ARG A 163 5.49 -4.23 -8.57
N ARG A 164 6.09 -5.02 -7.66
CA ARG A 164 5.59 -6.33 -7.25
C ARG A 164 4.16 -6.23 -6.71
N LEU A 165 3.91 -5.31 -5.79
CA LEU A 165 2.59 -5.10 -5.19
C LEU A 165 1.57 -4.56 -6.20
N MET A 166 1.96 -3.58 -7.03
CA MET A 166 1.04 -2.99 -8.01
C MET A 166 0.66 -4.00 -9.10
N PHE A 167 1.62 -4.69 -9.71
CA PHE A 167 1.34 -5.54 -10.87
C PHE A 167 0.59 -6.82 -10.55
N GLU A 168 0.39 -7.14 -9.28
CA GLU A 168 -0.50 -8.24 -8.86
C GLU A 168 -1.99 -7.95 -9.15
N VAL A 169 -2.43 -6.68 -9.10
CA VAL A 169 -3.86 -6.32 -9.26
C VAL A 169 -4.13 -5.24 -10.29
N PHE A 170 -3.16 -4.35 -10.55
CA PHE A 170 -3.24 -3.51 -11.73
C PHE A 170 -3.03 -4.42 -12.93
N TYR A 171 -4.15 -4.93 -13.48
CA TYR A 171 -4.24 -5.71 -14.72
C TYR A 171 -3.80 -4.86 -15.91
N PHE A 172 -2.55 -4.44 -15.89
CA PHE A 172 -1.92 -3.67 -16.92
C PHE A 172 -1.20 -4.66 -17.83
N GLU A 173 -2.02 -5.42 -18.57
CA GLU A 173 -1.62 -6.44 -19.54
C GLU A 173 -0.69 -7.51 -18.96
N GLN A 174 -1.30 -8.56 -18.42
CA GLN A 174 -0.66 -9.84 -18.15
C GLN A 174 0.25 -10.24 -19.32
N ILE A 175 1.52 -10.50 -19.03
CA ILE A 175 2.47 -11.05 -20.02
C ILE A 175 2.15 -12.54 -20.27
N GLN A 176 1.47 -13.20 -19.32
CA GLN A 176 1.04 -14.59 -19.44
C GLN A 176 -0.48 -14.73 -19.28
N PRO A 177 -1.16 -15.48 -20.16
CA PRO A 177 -2.57 -15.79 -19.97
C PRO A 177 -2.76 -16.47 -18.61
N LYS A 178 -3.88 -16.17 -17.93
CA LYS A 178 -4.29 -16.97 -16.76
C LYS A 178 -4.35 -18.41 -17.22
N SER A 179 -3.66 -19.31 -16.51
CA SER A 179 -3.94 -20.74 -16.64
C SER A 179 -5.41 -20.94 -16.28
N VAL A 180 -6.16 -21.45 -17.26
CA VAL A 180 -7.55 -21.90 -17.09
C VAL A 180 -7.57 -23.09 -16.14
#